data_AF-A0A9D6USQ0-F1
#
_entry.id   AF-A0A9D6USQ0-F1
#
_cell.length_a   1.000
_cell.length_b   1.000
_cell.length_c   1.000
_cell.angle_alpha   90.00
_cell.angle_beta   90.00
_cell.angle_gamma   90.00
#
_symmetry.space_group_name_H-M   'P 1'
#
loop_
_entity.id
_entity.type
_entity.pdbx_description
1 polymer ?
#
loop_
_entity_poly.entity_id
_entity_poly.type
_entity_poly.pdbx_seq_one_letter_code
_entity_poly.pdbx_strand_id
1 'polypeptide(L)'
;MTALWRVAGLAAALLLAGCAARRPAARWQVTPVERGHVLVPPRAQREPAEFRLKKARAGGKKNCRIDTREVSLRWRGRDAMVRAEVKSLAPIPGTWIPGTAMPGTGDPVVVASNWFDDVLRPGLKSQAKAGCLAESEVLPLEQRLIDRFSLPSGALYRLRYGEYALRGYVDLEPQFHLRAVEPVREQGKVTGYLTSFYELRAAPKGGVVVSAAGSEANIAGMIQKGQAADSEVLHLPAGMTYLRLFFRSWSISGHRRIALIAAGSAEAREKASAEFETDPEGFCSSAAARGAACVAVPKEMVIGAELRVRANGTDQYVPVGGSVNDLLRSMGVRETNAVLATLAISRWYEGKLVPVEFDRRDAAVLGLVLMGGEEIRW
;
A
#
# COMPACT_ATOMS: atom_id res chain seq x y z
N MET A 1 21.74 11.37 76.86
CA MET A 1 22.53 11.03 75.65
C MET A 1 22.06 9.66 75.14
N THR A 2 21.20 9.65 74.11
CA THR A 2 20.85 8.53 73.17
C THR A 2 19.56 8.93 72.42
N ALA A 3 19.60 9.89 71.47
CA ALA A 3 19.87 9.66 70.04
C ALA A 3 18.85 8.68 69.40
N LEU A 4 17.63 9.11 69.00
CA LEU A 4 17.31 9.90 67.80
C LEU A 4 17.72 9.23 66.46
N TRP A 5 17.48 7.93 66.26
CA TRP A 5 17.92 7.22 65.03
C TRP A 5 16.92 6.24 64.37
N ARG A 6 15.63 6.21 64.74
CA ARG A 6 14.68 5.18 64.21
C ARG A 6 13.58 5.64 63.25
N VAL A 7 13.49 6.92 62.89
CA VAL A 7 12.39 7.40 62.00
C VAL A 7 12.87 7.74 60.58
N ALA A 8 14.19 7.80 60.32
CA ALA A 8 14.71 8.18 59.01
C ALA A 8 14.66 7.06 57.93
N GLY A 9 14.36 5.81 58.30
CA GLY A 9 14.46 4.66 57.37
C GLY A 9 13.24 4.42 56.47
N LEU A 10 12.04 4.87 56.86
CA LEU A 10 10.80 4.55 56.12
C LEU A 10 10.34 5.63 55.14
N ALA A 11 10.83 6.88 55.27
CA ALA A 11 10.47 7.95 54.34
C ALA A 11 11.27 7.90 53.01
N ALA A 12 12.43 7.24 52.98
CA ALA A 12 13.26 7.16 51.78
C ALA A 12 12.79 6.08 50.78
N ALA A 13 12.00 5.09 51.20
CA ALA A 13 11.51 4.03 50.31
C ALA A 13 10.25 4.42 49.51
N LEU A 14 9.49 5.42 49.97
CA LEU A 14 8.28 5.91 49.28
C LEU A 14 8.55 7.02 48.25
N LEU A 15 9.73 7.63 48.26
CA LEU A 15 10.16 8.64 47.28
C LEU A 15 10.90 8.04 46.06
N LEU A 16 11.14 6.73 46.05
CA LEU A 16 11.73 5.99 44.92
C LEU A 16 10.71 5.31 44.01
N ALA A 17 9.40 5.52 44.23
CA ALA A 17 8.38 5.37 43.19
C ALA A 17 8.45 6.55 42.20
N GLY A 18 9.67 6.90 41.78
CA GLY A 18 9.96 7.94 40.84
C GLY A 18 9.43 7.56 39.47
N CYS A 19 8.49 8.36 38.98
CA CYS A 19 8.25 8.65 37.57
C CYS A 19 8.61 7.49 36.63
N ALA A 20 7.83 6.42 36.62
CA ALA A 20 7.64 5.67 35.39
C ALA A 20 6.92 6.64 34.44
N ALA A 21 7.69 7.53 33.82
CA ALA A 21 7.23 8.44 32.78
C ALA A 21 6.52 7.55 31.77
N ARG A 22 5.18 7.61 31.77
CA ARG A 22 4.35 6.85 30.84
C ARG A 22 4.91 7.22 29.47
N ARG A 23 5.58 6.27 28.82
CA ARG A 23 6.06 6.48 27.46
C ARG A 23 4.85 7.00 26.67
N PRO A 24 4.96 8.16 26.00
CA PRO A 24 3.84 8.67 25.23
C PRO A 24 3.35 7.55 24.32
N ALA A 25 2.03 7.41 24.21
CA ALA A 25 1.45 6.40 23.34
C ALA A 25 2.11 6.51 21.97
N ALA A 26 2.40 5.36 21.34
CA ALA A 26 2.89 5.36 19.97
C ALA A 26 1.88 6.11 19.10
N ARG A 27 2.33 7.09 18.32
CA ARG A 27 1.49 7.94 17.45
C ARG A 27 2.26 8.31 16.19
N TRP A 28 1.58 8.31 15.06
CA TRP A 28 2.08 8.97 13.86
C TRP A 28 1.92 10.49 14.02
N GLN A 29 2.83 11.27 13.49
CA GLN A 29 2.71 12.74 13.46
C GLN A 29 2.71 13.22 12.01
N VAL A 30 1.78 14.11 11.68
CA VAL A 30 1.73 14.79 10.39
C VAL A 30 2.41 16.14 10.56
N THR A 31 3.54 16.32 9.87
CA THR A 31 4.28 17.58 9.88
C THR A 31 4.08 18.27 8.53
N PRO A 32 3.49 19.48 8.48
CA PRO A 32 3.35 20.22 7.23
C PRO A 32 4.73 20.56 6.66
N VAL A 33 4.84 20.51 5.34
CA VAL A 33 6.01 20.98 4.58
C VAL A 33 5.52 21.87 3.44
N GLU A 34 6.43 22.61 2.79
CA GLU A 34 6.09 23.58 1.73
C GLU A 34 5.15 23.02 0.65
N ARG A 35 5.25 21.72 0.33
CA ARG A 35 4.30 21.00 -0.52
C ARG A 35 3.88 19.67 0.12
N GLY A 36 2.77 19.71 0.86
CA GLY A 36 2.14 18.53 1.46
C GLY A 36 2.53 18.32 2.92
N HIS A 37 2.74 17.08 3.30
CA HIS A 37 3.08 16.72 4.68
C HIS A 37 4.03 15.54 4.71
N VAL A 38 4.91 15.53 5.71
CA VAL A 38 5.74 14.39 6.07
C VAL A 38 5.04 13.61 7.17
N LEU A 39 4.90 12.31 6.97
CA LEU A 39 4.38 11.42 7.99
C LEU A 39 5.55 10.88 8.82
N VAL A 40 5.57 11.23 10.10
CA VAL A 40 6.62 10.87 11.05
C VAL A 40 6.15 9.70 11.92
N PRO A 41 6.87 8.56 11.94
CA PRO A 41 6.44 7.38 12.68
C PRO A 41 6.62 7.49 14.19
N PRO A 42 5.89 6.66 14.98
CA PRO A 42 5.98 6.63 16.45
C PRO A 42 7.39 6.46 17.04
N ARG A 43 8.33 5.91 16.28
CA ARG A 43 9.74 5.82 16.65
C ARG A 43 10.58 6.35 15.49
N ALA A 44 10.36 7.61 15.14
CA ALA A 44 11.14 8.34 14.17
C ALA A 44 12.64 8.20 14.48
N GLN A 45 13.42 8.02 13.42
CA GLN A 45 14.88 7.90 13.52
C GLN A 45 15.53 9.21 13.06
N ARG A 46 16.74 9.47 13.58
CA ARG A 46 17.63 10.47 12.97
C ARG A 46 18.21 9.89 11.69
N GLU A 47 18.71 10.75 10.81
CA GLU A 47 19.38 10.33 9.58
C GLU A 47 20.86 10.02 9.82
N PRO A 48 21.42 8.93 9.25
CA PRO A 48 20.70 7.86 8.54
C PRO A 48 19.81 7.07 9.51
N ALA A 49 18.68 6.57 9.01
CA ALA A 49 17.73 5.83 9.85
C ALA A 49 18.33 4.50 10.30
N GLU A 50 18.65 4.40 11.60
CA GLU A 50 19.23 3.21 12.21
C GLU A 50 18.29 2.56 13.23
N PHE A 51 17.88 1.32 13.01
CA PHE A 51 16.93 0.66 13.90
C PHE A 51 16.98 -0.87 13.87
N ARG A 52 16.37 -1.46 14.91
CA ARG A 52 16.17 -2.91 15.04
C ARG A 52 14.75 -3.29 14.64
N LEU A 53 14.61 -4.14 13.63
CA LEU A 53 13.38 -4.87 13.37
C LEU A 53 13.41 -6.19 14.14
N LYS A 54 12.61 -6.26 15.20
CA LYS A 54 12.41 -7.51 15.97
C LYS A 54 11.59 -8.50 15.15
N LYS A 55 11.91 -9.79 15.18
CA LYS A 55 11.20 -10.82 14.42
C LYS A 55 11.04 -10.42 12.94
N ALA A 56 12.12 -9.98 12.32
CA ALA A 56 12.17 -9.66 10.89
C ALA A 56 12.06 -10.91 10.00
N ARG A 57 12.28 -12.09 10.57
CA ARG A 57 12.06 -13.41 9.95
C ARG A 57 11.76 -14.49 11.01
N ALA A 58 11.15 -15.59 10.60
CA ALA A 58 10.87 -16.75 11.43
C ALA A 58 12.15 -17.57 11.68
N GLY A 59 12.96 -17.72 10.64
CA GLY A 59 14.22 -18.45 10.64
C GLY A 59 15.00 -18.20 9.35
N GLY A 60 16.21 -18.73 9.25
CA GLY A 60 17.01 -18.60 8.03
C GLY A 60 18.48 -18.88 8.27
N LYS A 61 19.25 -18.93 7.18
CA LYS A 61 20.70 -19.14 7.23
C LYS A 61 21.43 -18.04 8.03
N LYS A 62 22.66 -18.36 8.43
CA LYS A 62 23.61 -17.40 9.01
C LYS A 62 24.19 -16.50 7.91
N ASN A 63 24.72 -15.33 8.29
CA ASN A 63 25.39 -14.37 7.41
C ASN A 63 24.52 -13.75 6.29
N CYS A 64 23.21 -13.77 6.44
CA CYS A 64 22.28 -13.06 5.57
C CYS A 64 22.47 -11.56 5.74
N ARG A 65 22.67 -10.84 4.63
CA ARG A 65 22.81 -9.38 4.62
C ARG A 65 22.51 -8.78 3.25
N ILE A 66 22.02 -7.55 3.26
CA ILE A 66 22.04 -6.60 2.14
C ILE A 66 22.91 -5.47 2.64
N ASP A 67 23.94 -5.07 1.91
CA ASP A 67 24.90 -4.08 2.41
C ASP A 67 25.41 -3.20 1.28
N THR A 68 24.89 -1.99 1.20
CA THR A 68 25.32 -0.95 0.28
C THR A 68 25.54 0.37 1.02
N ARG A 69 26.01 1.38 0.29
CA ARG A 69 26.18 2.73 0.83
C ARG A 69 24.85 3.35 1.27
N GLU A 70 23.73 3.00 0.66
CA GLU A 70 22.45 3.64 0.95
C GLU A 70 21.55 2.82 1.87
N VAL A 71 21.70 1.49 1.85
CA VAL A 71 20.93 0.60 2.70
C VAL A 71 21.77 -0.57 3.21
N SER A 72 21.65 -0.85 4.50
CA SER A 72 22.20 -2.05 5.12
C SER A 72 21.11 -2.76 5.90
N LEU A 73 20.94 -4.05 5.64
CA LEU A 73 20.05 -4.95 6.35
C LEU A 73 20.86 -6.16 6.79
N ARG A 74 21.15 -6.30 8.08
CA ARG A 74 21.98 -7.39 8.62
C ARG A 74 21.19 -8.21 9.62
N TRP A 75 21.04 -9.51 9.38
CA TRP A 75 20.27 -10.37 10.27
C TRP A 75 21.10 -10.87 11.46
N ARG A 76 20.51 -10.78 12.65
CA ARG A 76 21.02 -11.39 13.89
C ARG A 76 19.94 -12.30 14.46
N GLY A 77 20.05 -13.60 14.15
CA GLY A 77 18.99 -14.57 14.47
C GLY A 77 17.71 -14.25 13.70
N ARG A 78 16.63 -13.94 14.43
CA ARG A 78 15.33 -13.55 13.86
C ARG A 78 15.17 -12.05 13.64
N ASP A 79 16.11 -11.24 14.13
CA ASP A 79 16.02 -9.79 14.06
C ASP A 79 16.88 -9.25 12.93
N ALA A 80 16.55 -8.07 12.42
CA ALA A 80 17.36 -7.37 11.43
C ALA A 80 17.80 -6.00 11.96
N MET A 81 19.07 -5.68 11.73
CA MET A 81 19.65 -4.36 11.93
C MET A 81 19.56 -3.61 10.61
N VAL A 82 18.95 -2.44 10.65
CA VAL A 82 18.70 -1.60 9.48
C VAL A 82 19.51 -0.31 9.61
N ARG A 83 20.17 0.08 8.53
CA ARG A 83 20.66 1.43 8.29
C ARG A 83 20.15 1.86 6.91
N ALA A 84 19.53 3.03 6.80
CA ALA A 84 18.98 3.52 5.54
C ALA A 84 19.17 5.03 5.38
N GLU A 85 19.61 5.46 4.19
CA GLU A 85 19.63 6.87 3.78
C GLU A 85 18.23 7.25 3.28
N VAL A 86 17.34 7.65 4.19
CA VAL A 86 15.91 7.82 3.86
C VAL A 86 15.68 9.09 3.05
N LYS A 87 16.48 10.14 3.28
CA LYS A 87 16.45 11.38 2.50
C LYS A 87 16.59 11.18 0.99
N SER A 88 17.34 10.18 0.52
CA SER A 88 17.50 9.97 -0.93
C SER A 88 16.23 9.43 -1.61
N LEU A 89 15.32 8.85 -0.84
CA LEU A 89 13.99 8.41 -1.29
C LEU A 89 12.94 9.55 -1.30
N ALA A 90 13.26 10.70 -0.72
CA ALA A 90 12.35 11.83 -0.70
C ALA A 90 12.30 12.50 -2.09
N PRO A 91 11.12 13.04 -2.49
CA PRO A 91 11.01 13.98 -3.61
C PRO A 91 12.09 15.06 -3.58
N ILE A 92 12.79 15.28 -4.70
CA ILE A 92 13.66 16.45 -4.83
C ILE A 92 12.75 17.70 -5.00
N PRO A 93 12.90 18.73 -4.17
CA PRO A 93 12.15 19.97 -4.35
C PRO A 93 12.41 20.60 -5.73
N GLY A 94 11.35 21.06 -6.41
CA GLY A 94 11.45 21.77 -7.69
C GLY A 94 11.55 20.90 -8.94
N THR A 95 11.66 19.57 -8.83
CA THR A 95 11.77 18.65 -9.99
C THR A 95 10.44 18.00 -10.39
N TRP A 96 9.33 18.64 -10.04
CA TRP A 96 7.99 18.18 -10.40
C TRP A 96 7.77 18.39 -11.90
N ILE A 97 7.15 17.43 -12.58
CA ILE A 97 6.83 17.54 -14.01
C ILE A 97 5.33 17.91 -14.13
N PRO A 98 4.98 19.20 -14.30
CA PRO A 98 3.59 19.63 -14.33
C PRO A 98 2.87 19.05 -15.55
N GLY A 99 1.60 18.68 -15.41
CA GLY A 99 0.74 18.29 -16.53
C GLY A 99 0.88 16.85 -17.02
N THR A 100 1.65 16.01 -16.30
CA THR A 100 1.74 14.57 -16.57
C THR A 100 0.87 13.71 -15.63
N ALA A 101 0.36 14.30 -14.56
CA ALA A 101 -0.56 13.64 -13.63
C ALA A 101 -1.93 13.42 -14.26
N MET A 102 -2.45 12.20 -14.16
CA MET A 102 -3.89 11.98 -14.30
C MET A 102 -4.59 12.45 -13.00
N PRO A 103 -5.90 12.75 -13.04
CA PRO A 103 -6.65 13.07 -11.82
C PRO A 103 -6.43 11.98 -10.75
N GLY A 104 -5.95 12.38 -9.57
CA GLY A 104 -5.70 11.46 -8.45
C GLY A 104 -4.35 10.75 -8.44
N THR A 105 -3.45 10.98 -9.41
CA THR A 105 -2.18 10.24 -9.49
C THR A 105 -0.97 10.95 -8.92
N GLY A 106 -1.09 12.25 -8.61
CA GLY A 106 0.05 13.11 -8.28
C GLY A 106 1.00 13.29 -9.46
N ASP A 107 1.83 14.34 -9.41
CA ASP A 107 2.89 14.54 -10.40
C ASP A 107 3.99 13.50 -10.18
N PRO A 108 4.56 12.89 -11.25
CA PRO A 108 5.71 12.02 -11.13
C PRO A 108 6.87 12.79 -10.51
N VAL A 109 7.62 12.10 -9.64
CA VAL A 109 8.61 12.74 -8.79
C VAL A 109 9.99 12.17 -9.06
N VAL A 110 10.96 13.04 -9.21
CA VAL A 110 12.38 12.67 -9.21
C VAL A 110 12.87 12.53 -7.77
N VAL A 111 13.53 11.41 -7.48
CA VAL A 111 14.21 11.13 -6.21
C VAL A 111 15.73 11.10 -6.45
N ALA A 112 16.53 11.34 -5.41
CA ALA A 112 17.99 11.35 -5.56
C ALA A 112 18.55 9.93 -5.78
N SER A 113 17.90 8.92 -5.21
CA SER A 113 18.17 7.50 -5.46
C SER A 113 16.91 6.70 -5.17
N ASN A 114 16.62 5.68 -5.98
CA ASN A 114 15.54 4.73 -5.74
C ASN A 114 16.08 3.39 -5.21
N TRP A 115 17.04 3.44 -4.28
CA TRP A 115 17.65 2.24 -3.70
C TRP A 115 16.64 1.25 -3.12
N PHE A 116 15.43 1.69 -2.75
CA PHE A 116 14.39 0.79 -2.26
C PHE A 116 13.97 -0.22 -3.34
N ASP A 117 13.69 0.27 -4.55
CA ASP A 117 13.34 -0.57 -5.71
C ASP A 117 14.57 -1.21 -6.35
N ASP A 118 15.68 -0.49 -6.45
CA ASP A 118 16.83 -0.93 -7.25
C ASP A 118 17.78 -1.85 -6.48
N VAL A 119 17.79 -1.75 -5.14
CA VAL A 119 18.72 -2.49 -4.27
C VAL A 119 17.97 -3.35 -3.26
N LEU A 120 17.12 -2.76 -2.43
CA LEU A 120 16.52 -3.46 -1.30
C LEU A 120 15.59 -4.57 -1.79
N ARG A 121 14.64 -4.28 -2.68
CA ARG A 121 13.67 -5.26 -3.20
C ARG A 121 14.35 -6.45 -3.92
N PRO A 122 15.23 -6.24 -4.91
CA PRO A 122 16.02 -7.31 -5.50
C PRO A 122 16.87 -8.06 -4.48
N GLY A 123 17.46 -7.32 -3.53
CA GLY A 123 18.23 -7.88 -2.42
C GLY A 123 17.40 -8.84 -1.56
N LEU A 124 16.19 -8.43 -1.13
CA LEU A 124 15.28 -9.26 -0.34
C LEU A 124 14.85 -10.51 -1.11
N LYS A 125 14.52 -10.38 -2.39
CA LYS A 125 14.22 -11.53 -3.27
C LYS A 125 15.42 -12.49 -3.35
N SER A 126 16.63 -11.98 -3.51
CA SER A 126 17.87 -12.78 -3.53
C SER A 126 18.13 -13.47 -2.18
N GLN A 127 17.92 -12.77 -1.06
CA GLN A 127 18.01 -13.37 0.27
C GLN A 127 16.96 -14.48 0.45
N ALA A 128 15.73 -14.30 -0.04
CA ALA A 128 14.69 -15.33 0.04
C ALA A 128 15.10 -16.59 -0.75
N LYS A 129 15.57 -16.42 -1.99
CA LYS A 129 16.12 -17.52 -2.82
C LYS A 129 17.30 -18.23 -2.15
N ALA A 130 18.13 -17.49 -1.41
CA ALA A 130 19.25 -18.06 -0.66
C ALA A 130 18.83 -18.83 0.61
N GLY A 131 17.55 -18.79 1.02
CA GLY A 131 17.04 -19.38 2.25
C GLY A 131 17.31 -18.53 3.50
N CYS A 132 17.44 -17.22 3.34
CA CYS A 132 17.63 -16.27 4.44
C CYS A 132 16.33 -15.79 5.07
N LEU A 133 15.22 -15.89 4.37
CA LEU A 133 13.86 -15.63 4.85
C LEU A 133 12.91 -16.39 3.92
N ALA A 134 11.68 -16.65 4.36
CA ALA A 134 10.67 -17.20 3.46
C ALA A 134 10.14 -16.14 2.49
N GLU A 135 9.70 -16.57 1.31
CA GLU A 135 9.13 -15.66 0.29
C GLU A 135 7.92 -14.89 0.83
N SER A 136 7.08 -15.55 1.63
CA SER A 136 5.94 -14.91 2.31
C SER A 136 6.32 -13.85 3.34
N GLU A 137 7.58 -13.76 3.74
CA GLU A 137 8.08 -12.76 4.70
C GLU A 137 8.59 -11.49 4.02
N VAL A 138 8.78 -11.49 2.70
CA VAL A 138 9.35 -10.35 1.95
C VAL A 138 8.43 -9.12 2.03
N LEU A 139 7.16 -9.25 1.63
CA LEU A 139 6.22 -8.12 1.64
C LEU A 139 5.94 -7.57 3.05
N PRO A 140 5.70 -8.41 4.09
CA PRO A 140 5.58 -7.92 5.46
C PRO A 140 6.84 -7.19 5.94
N LEU A 141 8.04 -7.65 5.55
CA LEU A 141 9.29 -7.00 5.91
C LEU A 141 9.46 -5.64 5.21
N GLU A 142 9.12 -5.55 3.92
CA GLU A 142 9.09 -4.28 3.17
C GLU A 142 8.16 -3.26 3.85
N GLN A 143 6.92 -3.65 4.18
CA GLN A 143 5.98 -2.77 4.86
C GLN A 143 6.54 -2.26 6.20
N ARG A 144 7.16 -3.15 6.99
CA ARG A 144 7.74 -2.77 8.28
C ARG A 144 8.96 -1.85 8.18
N LEU A 145 9.67 -1.85 7.05
CA LEU A 145 10.72 -0.88 6.75
C LEU A 145 10.10 0.47 6.38
N ILE A 146 9.11 0.47 5.49
CA ILE A 146 8.38 1.69 5.08
C ILE A 146 7.74 2.38 6.29
N ASP A 147 7.14 1.60 7.21
CA ASP A 147 6.55 2.09 8.46
C ASP A 147 7.53 2.87 9.36
N ARG A 148 8.85 2.75 9.12
CA ARG A 148 9.91 3.37 9.92
C ARG A 148 10.46 4.66 9.32
N PHE A 149 10.05 5.00 8.11
CA PHE A 149 10.59 6.15 7.38
C PHE A 149 9.74 7.40 7.59
N SER A 150 10.41 8.51 7.86
CA SER A 150 9.79 9.84 7.89
C SER A 150 9.80 10.41 6.47
N LEU A 151 8.73 10.16 5.72
CA LEU A 151 8.61 10.58 4.31
C LEU A 151 7.22 11.18 4.04
N PRO A 152 7.05 11.94 2.94
CA PRO A 152 5.73 12.32 2.47
C PRO A 152 4.82 11.10 2.25
N SER A 153 3.53 11.20 2.58
CA SER A 153 2.62 10.04 2.49
C SER A 153 2.56 9.44 1.08
N GLY A 154 2.59 10.29 0.04
CA GLY A 154 2.66 9.86 -1.35
C GLY A 154 3.98 9.15 -1.69
N ALA A 155 5.10 9.51 -1.05
CA ALA A 155 6.35 8.77 -1.22
C ALA A 155 6.27 7.39 -0.54
N LEU A 156 5.75 7.31 0.70
CA LEU A 156 5.51 6.02 1.37
C LEU A 156 4.60 5.10 0.55
N TYR A 157 3.53 5.66 -0.02
CA TYR A 157 2.63 4.96 -0.92
C TYR A 157 3.37 4.34 -2.11
N ARG A 158 4.19 5.15 -2.80
CA ARG A 158 4.95 4.72 -3.97
C ARG A 158 6.01 3.69 -3.64
N LEU A 159 6.70 3.82 -2.50
CA LEU A 159 7.62 2.77 -2.04
C LEU A 159 6.89 1.44 -1.86
N ARG A 160 5.63 1.47 -1.40
CA ARG A 160 4.86 0.25 -1.18
C ARG A 160 4.28 -0.36 -2.44
N TYR A 161 3.56 0.43 -3.22
CA TYR A 161 2.77 -0.04 -4.37
C TYR A 161 3.43 0.22 -5.73
N GLY A 162 4.58 0.89 -5.73
CA GLY A 162 5.28 1.32 -6.93
C GLY A 162 4.74 2.63 -7.48
N GLU A 163 5.49 3.21 -8.41
CA GLU A 163 5.07 4.33 -9.24
C GLU A 163 4.20 3.82 -10.38
N TYR A 164 2.90 3.59 -10.14
CA TYR A 164 2.02 3.04 -11.18
C TYR A 164 1.89 3.99 -12.39
N ALA A 165 2.06 5.30 -12.21
CA ALA A 165 2.09 6.26 -13.31
C ALA A 165 3.27 6.03 -14.27
N LEU A 166 4.41 5.59 -13.73
CA LEU A 166 5.63 5.29 -14.50
C LEU A 166 5.66 3.83 -14.98
N ARG A 167 5.35 2.88 -14.11
CA ARG A 167 5.36 1.44 -14.39
C ARG A 167 4.17 0.98 -15.24
N GLY A 168 3.06 1.72 -15.20
CA GLY A 168 1.84 1.36 -15.92
C GLY A 168 1.05 0.20 -15.30
N TYR A 169 1.43 -0.28 -14.12
CA TYR A 169 0.75 -1.38 -13.42
C TYR A 169 0.82 -1.26 -11.89
N VAL A 170 -0.01 -2.05 -11.20
CA VAL A 170 0.07 -2.31 -9.75
C VAL A 170 0.02 -3.81 -9.47
N ASP A 171 0.78 -4.25 -8.48
CA ASP A 171 0.68 -5.61 -7.94
C ASP A 171 -0.50 -5.68 -6.96
N LEU A 172 -1.40 -6.64 -7.18
CA LEU A 172 -2.60 -6.76 -6.35
C LEU A 172 -2.33 -7.54 -5.07
N GLU A 173 -2.94 -7.05 -4.00
CA GLU A 173 -2.73 -7.50 -2.63
C GLU A 173 -4.05 -7.50 -1.84
N PRO A 174 -4.12 -8.14 -0.65
CA PRO A 174 -5.38 -8.31 0.08
C PRO A 174 -6.07 -7.02 0.55
N GLN A 175 -5.37 -5.87 0.57
CA GLN A 175 -6.00 -4.58 0.87
C GLN A 175 -6.67 -3.93 -0.34
N PHE A 176 -6.47 -4.45 -1.55
CA PHE A 176 -7.18 -3.99 -2.73
C PHE A 176 -8.50 -4.75 -2.88
N HIS A 177 -9.45 -4.11 -3.53
CA HIS A 177 -10.55 -4.76 -4.22
C HIS A 177 -10.53 -4.32 -5.68
N LEU A 178 -11.21 -5.09 -6.54
CA LEU A 178 -11.35 -4.75 -7.94
C LEU A 178 -12.78 -4.28 -8.23
N ARG A 179 -12.87 -3.19 -8.97
CA ARG A 179 -14.12 -2.63 -9.46
C ARG A 179 -14.12 -2.71 -10.97
N ALA A 180 -15.01 -3.54 -11.51
CA ALA A 180 -15.27 -3.67 -12.93
C ALA A 180 -16.52 -2.88 -13.30
N VAL A 181 -16.48 -2.12 -14.40
CA VAL A 181 -17.63 -1.40 -14.94
C VAL A 181 -17.77 -1.75 -16.41
N GLU A 182 -18.94 -2.24 -16.79
CA GLU A 182 -19.27 -2.65 -18.17
C GLU A 182 -20.63 -2.10 -18.61
N PRO A 183 -20.84 -1.85 -19.90
CA PRO A 183 -22.10 -1.33 -20.41
C PRO A 183 -23.17 -2.44 -20.41
N VAL A 184 -24.36 -2.13 -19.90
CA VAL A 184 -25.55 -2.95 -20.11
C VAL A 184 -26.15 -2.56 -21.45
N ARG A 185 -26.41 -3.56 -22.31
CA ARG A 185 -26.94 -3.34 -23.66
C ARG A 185 -28.29 -4.03 -23.87
N GLU A 186 -29.22 -3.30 -24.46
CA GLU A 186 -30.45 -3.85 -25.01
C GLU A 186 -30.50 -3.56 -26.51
N GLN A 187 -30.71 -4.59 -27.33
CA GLN A 187 -30.75 -4.47 -28.80
C GLN A 187 -29.51 -3.74 -29.37
N GLY A 188 -28.34 -3.96 -28.76
CA GLY A 188 -27.08 -3.34 -29.17
C GLY A 188 -26.88 -1.88 -28.71
N LYS A 189 -27.83 -1.26 -28.03
CA LYS A 189 -27.68 0.11 -27.47
C LYS A 189 -27.35 0.05 -25.98
N VAL A 190 -26.46 0.94 -25.52
CA VAL A 190 -26.13 1.08 -24.09
C VAL A 190 -27.34 1.69 -23.37
N THR A 191 -27.91 0.96 -22.42
CA THR A 191 -29.05 1.39 -21.60
C THR A 191 -28.68 1.65 -20.14
N GLY A 192 -27.46 1.27 -19.75
CA GLY A 192 -26.96 1.44 -18.39
C GLY A 192 -25.55 0.91 -18.22
N TYR A 193 -25.12 0.77 -16.97
CA TYR A 193 -23.84 0.20 -16.59
C TYR A 193 -24.00 -0.79 -15.46
N LEU A 194 -23.28 -1.90 -15.53
CA LEU A 194 -23.13 -2.87 -14.45
C LEU A 194 -21.77 -2.63 -13.80
N THR A 195 -21.76 -2.39 -12.49
CA THR A 195 -20.55 -2.39 -11.68
C THR A 195 -20.47 -3.69 -10.90
N SER A 196 -19.41 -4.44 -11.09
CA SER A 196 -19.13 -5.69 -10.37
C SER A 196 -17.93 -5.51 -9.45
N PHE A 197 -18.07 -5.93 -8.20
CA PHE A 197 -17.04 -5.81 -7.17
C PHE A 197 -16.41 -7.17 -6.87
N TYR A 198 -15.09 -7.19 -6.71
CA TYR A 198 -14.34 -8.41 -6.40
C TYR A 198 -13.40 -8.17 -5.22
N GLU A 199 -13.51 -9.03 -4.22
CA GLU A 199 -12.70 -9.00 -3.01
C GLU A 199 -11.41 -9.80 -3.21
N LEU A 200 -10.30 -9.30 -2.67
CA LEU A 200 -9.02 -9.99 -2.69
C LEU A 200 -8.66 -10.48 -1.30
N ARG A 201 -8.39 -11.77 -1.17
CA ARG A 201 -8.00 -12.39 0.10
C ARG A 201 -6.61 -12.99 -0.01
N ALA A 202 -5.83 -12.92 1.07
CA ALA A 202 -4.51 -13.53 1.10
C ALA A 202 -4.60 -15.03 0.79
N ALA A 203 -3.82 -15.48 -0.20
CA ALA A 203 -3.71 -16.90 -0.50
C ALA A 203 -2.73 -17.58 0.48
N PRO A 204 -2.94 -18.86 0.86
CA PRO A 204 -2.09 -19.56 1.83
C PRO A 204 -0.60 -19.63 1.44
N LYS A 205 -0.31 -19.64 0.13
CA LYS A 205 1.06 -19.74 -0.42
C LYS A 205 1.60 -18.40 -0.94
N GLY A 206 1.00 -17.29 -0.49
CA GLY A 206 1.31 -15.94 -0.96
C GLY A 206 0.50 -15.53 -2.18
N GLY A 207 0.40 -14.23 -2.43
CA GLY A 207 -0.52 -13.65 -3.40
C GLY A 207 -1.95 -13.51 -2.87
N VAL A 208 -2.91 -13.44 -3.77
CA VAL A 208 -4.34 -13.24 -3.50
C VAL A 208 -5.21 -14.24 -4.24
N VAL A 209 -6.37 -14.56 -3.66
CA VAL A 209 -7.50 -15.20 -4.34
C VAL A 209 -8.57 -14.13 -4.58
N VAL A 210 -9.13 -14.11 -5.77
CA VAL A 210 -10.24 -13.24 -6.16
C VAL A 210 -11.56 -13.95 -5.87
N SER A 211 -12.52 -13.25 -5.29
CA SER A 211 -13.89 -13.73 -5.13
C SER A 211 -14.87 -12.65 -5.55
N ALA A 212 -15.91 -13.00 -6.31
CA ALA A 212 -17.03 -12.11 -6.57
C ALA A 212 -17.69 -11.67 -5.25
N ALA A 213 -18.08 -10.40 -5.19
CA ALA A 213 -18.80 -9.82 -4.08
C ALA A 213 -20.17 -9.31 -4.57
N GLY A 214 -20.48 -8.03 -4.34
CA GLY A 214 -21.72 -7.41 -4.82
C GLY A 214 -21.63 -6.93 -6.27
N SER A 215 -22.78 -6.58 -6.81
CA SER A 215 -22.91 -5.81 -8.06
C SER A 215 -23.95 -4.71 -7.93
N GLU A 216 -23.79 -3.67 -8.74
CA GLU A 216 -24.73 -2.54 -8.84
C GLU A 216 -24.99 -2.25 -10.32
N ALA A 217 -26.22 -2.43 -10.78
CA ALA A 217 -26.66 -2.04 -12.11
C ALA A 217 -27.35 -0.68 -12.05
N ASN A 218 -26.87 0.29 -12.84
CA ASN A 218 -27.55 1.56 -13.06
C ASN A 218 -28.15 1.56 -14.45
N ILE A 219 -29.46 1.33 -14.55
CA ILE A 219 -30.20 1.28 -15.81
C ILE A 219 -31.27 2.37 -15.75
N ALA A 220 -31.23 3.30 -16.71
CA ALA A 220 -32.14 4.46 -16.76
C ALA A 220 -32.23 5.26 -15.43
N GLY A 221 -31.12 5.37 -14.69
CA GLY A 221 -31.05 6.10 -13.42
C GLY A 221 -31.53 5.31 -12.19
N MET A 222 -31.97 4.06 -12.37
CA MET A 222 -32.35 3.17 -11.27
C MET A 222 -31.18 2.27 -10.90
N ILE A 223 -30.78 2.31 -9.61
CA ILE A 223 -29.73 1.44 -9.07
C ILE A 223 -30.37 0.16 -8.52
N GLN A 224 -29.98 -0.97 -9.09
CA GLN A 224 -30.35 -2.30 -8.62
C GLN A 224 -29.10 -2.98 -8.06
N LYS A 225 -29.18 -3.47 -6.82
CA LYS A 225 -28.08 -4.18 -6.17
C LYS A 225 -28.27 -5.68 -6.31
N GLY A 226 -27.18 -6.40 -6.60
CA GLY A 226 -27.18 -7.83 -6.79
C GLY A 226 -25.89 -8.48 -6.29
N GLN A 227 -25.72 -9.75 -6.62
CA GLN A 227 -24.43 -10.43 -6.51
C GLN A 227 -23.67 -10.23 -7.82
N ALA A 228 -22.35 -10.06 -7.74
CA ALA A 228 -21.53 -10.20 -8.93
C ALA A 228 -21.59 -11.65 -9.39
N ALA A 229 -21.82 -11.87 -10.69
CA ALA A 229 -21.70 -13.20 -11.26
C ALA A 229 -20.22 -13.61 -11.25
N ASP A 230 -19.93 -14.82 -10.76
CA ASP A 230 -18.58 -15.38 -10.70
C ASP A 230 -17.94 -15.60 -12.11
N SER A 231 -18.69 -15.37 -13.19
CA SER A 231 -18.46 -16.06 -14.47
C SER A 231 -17.95 -15.26 -15.66
N GLU A 232 -17.94 -13.92 -15.70
CA GLU A 232 -17.75 -13.27 -17.02
C GLU A 232 -16.51 -12.40 -17.22
N VAL A 233 -15.88 -11.86 -16.18
CA VAL A 233 -14.73 -10.96 -16.37
C VAL A 233 -13.43 -11.46 -15.72
N LEU A 234 -13.50 -11.95 -14.46
CA LEU A 234 -12.30 -12.25 -13.67
C LEU A 234 -12.19 -13.72 -13.27
N HIS A 235 -12.55 -14.62 -14.18
CA HIS A 235 -12.30 -16.05 -13.95
C HIS A 235 -10.81 -16.36 -14.12
N LEU A 236 -10.11 -16.57 -13.00
CA LEU A 236 -8.70 -16.95 -13.00
C LEU A 236 -8.54 -18.45 -12.75
N PRO A 237 -7.62 -19.13 -13.45
CA PRO A 237 -7.33 -20.53 -13.19
C PRO A 237 -6.91 -20.76 -11.73
N ALA A 238 -7.30 -21.91 -11.17
CA ALA A 238 -6.91 -22.30 -9.83
C ALA A 238 -5.37 -22.26 -9.67
N GLY A 239 -4.90 -21.69 -8.55
CA GLY A 239 -3.48 -21.55 -8.26
C GLY A 239 -2.81 -20.28 -8.81
N MET A 240 -3.48 -19.51 -9.69
CA MET A 240 -2.98 -18.22 -10.16
C MET A 240 -3.23 -17.13 -9.11
N THR A 241 -2.31 -16.99 -8.18
CA THR A 241 -2.47 -16.15 -6.98
C THR A 241 -1.66 -14.86 -7.03
N TYR A 242 -0.70 -14.74 -7.94
CA TYR A 242 0.13 -13.54 -8.07
C TYR A 242 -0.40 -12.68 -9.21
N LEU A 243 -1.20 -11.68 -8.85
CA LEU A 243 -1.92 -10.83 -9.80
C LEU A 243 -1.21 -9.48 -10.00
N ARG A 244 -1.27 -8.96 -11.23
CA ARG A 244 -0.83 -7.61 -11.61
C ARG A 244 -1.85 -6.99 -12.55
N LEU A 245 -2.34 -5.81 -12.19
CA LEU A 245 -3.25 -5.03 -13.02
C LEU A 245 -2.45 -3.97 -13.79
N PHE A 246 -2.44 -4.08 -15.12
CA PHE A 246 -1.88 -3.09 -16.02
C PHE A 246 -2.93 -2.04 -16.35
N PHE A 247 -2.62 -0.77 -16.09
CA PHE A 247 -3.43 0.39 -16.46
C PHE A 247 -3.04 0.98 -17.81
N ARG A 248 -1.83 0.65 -18.30
CA ARG A 248 -1.28 1.09 -19.58
C ARG A 248 -0.48 -0.04 -20.20
N SER A 249 -1.01 -0.71 -21.21
CA SER A 249 -0.17 -1.45 -22.17
C SER A 249 0.29 -0.50 -23.28
N TRP A 250 1.58 -0.46 -23.55
CA TRP A 250 2.13 0.28 -24.69
C TRP A 250 1.88 -0.53 -25.96
N SER A 251 0.77 -0.28 -26.65
CA SER A 251 0.67 -0.67 -28.05
C SER A 251 1.15 0.48 -28.92
N ILE A 252 2.06 0.18 -29.86
CA ILE A 252 2.52 1.09 -30.92
C ILE A 252 1.34 1.59 -31.78
N SER A 253 0.19 0.90 -31.74
CA SER A 253 -1.05 1.27 -32.46
C SER A 253 -1.97 2.25 -31.69
N GLY A 254 -1.49 2.95 -30.67
CA GLY A 254 -2.24 4.08 -30.06
C GLY A 254 -3.40 3.71 -29.15
N HIS A 255 -3.65 2.41 -28.90
CA HIS A 255 -4.67 1.96 -27.94
C HIS A 255 -4.03 1.57 -26.61
N ARG A 256 -4.32 2.32 -25.54
CA ARG A 256 -4.09 1.88 -24.16
C ARG A 256 -5.01 0.68 -23.90
N ARG A 257 -4.47 -0.50 -23.54
CA ARG A 257 -5.27 -1.63 -23.05
C ARG A 257 -5.01 -1.83 -21.57
N ILE A 258 -6.09 -2.12 -20.84
CA ILE A 258 -6.03 -2.57 -19.44
C ILE A 258 -5.98 -4.11 -19.49
N ALA A 259 -5.15 -4.72 -18.66
CA ALA A 259 -5.08 -6.17 -18.58
C ALA A 259 -4.77 -6.63 -17.16
N LEU A 260 -5.38 -7.73 -16.75
CA LEU A 260 -5.01 -8.43 -15.53
C LEU A 260 -4.16 -9.64 -15.90
N ILE A 261 -2.93 -9.70 -15.40
CA ILE A 261 -2.07 -10.87 -15.51
C ILE A 261 -2.09 -11.59 -14.17
N ALA A 262 -2.21 -12.92 -14.20
CA ALA A 262 -2.07 -13.76 -13.03
C ALA A 262 -1.09 -14.90 -13.28
N ALA A 263 -0.33 -15.29 -12.26
CA ALA A 263 0.62 -16.40 -12.31
C ALA A 263 0.64 -17.17 -10.99
N GLY A 264 1.24 -18.36 -11.02
CA GLY A 264 1.36 -19.24 -9.84
C GLY A 264 2.41 -18.81 -8.81
N SER A 265 3.33 -17.91 -9.18
CA SER A 265 4.38 -17.38 -8.30
C SER A 265 4.75 -15.95 -8.66
N ALA A 266 5.42 -15.24 -7.75
CA ALA A 266 5.91 -13.88 -8.02
C ALA A 266 6.90 -13.86 -9.19
N GLU A 267 7.79 -14.86 -9.28
CA GLU A 267 8.76 -14.99 -10.38
C GLU A 267 8.08 -15.25 -11.73
N ALA A 268 7.09 -16.14 -11.76
CA ALA A 268 6.31 -16.38 -12.97
C ALA A 268 5.53 -15.14 -13.42
N ARG A 269 5.01 -14.35 -12.47
CA ARG A 269 4.34 -13.08 -12.77
C ARG A 269 5.29 -12.05 -13.37
N GLU A 270 6.52 -11.91 -12.86
CA GLU A 270 7.50 -10.99 -13.45
C GLU A 270 7.87 -11.40 -14.87
N LYS A 271 8.10 -12.71 -15.11
CA LYS A 271 8.34 -13.23 -16.46
C LYS A 271 7.17 -12.94 -17.40
N ALA A 272 5.94 -13.26 -16.97
CA ALA A 272 4.72 -12.99 -17.72
C ALA A 272 4.54 -11.51 -18.02
N SER A 273 4.88 -10.63 -17.07
CA SER A 273 4.80 -9.18 -17.25
C SER A 273 5.76 -8.68 -18.33
N ALA A 274 7.02 -9.12 -18.32
CA ALA A 274 8.00 -8.72 -19.32
C ALA A 274 7.62 -9.20 -20.74
N GLU A 275 7.10 -10.42 -20.85
CA GLU A 275 6.57 -10.95 -22.11
C GLU A 275 5.34 -10.17 -22.60
N PHE A 276 4.40 -9.84 -21.70
CA PHE A 276 3.23 -9.03 -22.01
C PHE A 276 3.59 -7.62 -22.47
N GLU A 277 4.56 -6.96 -21.83
CA GLU A 277 5.00 -5.62 -22.23
C GLU A 277 5.64 -5.59 -23.62
N THR A 278 6.17 -6.72 -24.10
CA THR A 278 6.76 -6.85 -25.43
C THR A 278 5.71 -7.07 -26.52
N ASP A 279 4.72 -7.93 -26.24
CA ASP A 279 3.64 -8.26 -27.18
C ASP A 279 2.34 -8.56 -26.39
N PRO A 280 1.55 -7.52 -26.06
CA PRO A 280 0.35 -7.69 -25.23
C PRO A 280 -0.68 -8.65 -25.84
N GLU A 281 -0.86 -8.60 -27.16
CA GLU A 281 -1.91 -9.35 -27.86
C GLU A 281 -1.52 -10.82 -28.05
N GLY A 282 -0.28 -11.06 -28.50
CA GLY A 282 0.27 -12.40 -28.62
C GLY A 282 0.48 -13.07 -27.25
N PHE A 283 0.82 -12.30 -26.21
CA PHE A 283 0.87 -12.84 -24.85
C PHE A 283 -0.52 -13.29 -24.39
N CYS A 284 -1.54 -12.43 -24.43
CA CYS A 284 -2.85 -12.78 -23.88
C CYS A 284 -3.54 -13.93 -24.63
N SER A 285 -3.34 -14.04 -25.94
CA SER A 285 -3.82 -15.17 -26.74
C SER A 285 -3.13 -16.50 -26.43
N SER A 286 -1.93 -16.48 -25.83
CA SER A 286 -1.14 -17.69 -25.54
C SER A 286 -0.77 -17.85 -24.05
N ALA A 287 -1.35 -17.04 -23.15
CA ALA A 287 -0.95 -16.96 -21.75
C ALA A 287 -1.04 -18.31 -21.03
N ALA A 288 -2.11 -19.08 -21.28
CA ALA A 288 -2.31 -20.40 -20.68
C ALA A 288 -1.18 -21.38 -21.03
N ALA A 289 -0.73 -21.39 -22.29
CA ALA A 289 0.39 -22.24 -22.74
C ALA A 289 1.73 -21.83 -22.11
N ARG A 290 1.83 -20.59 -21.62
CA ARG A 290 3.00 -20.04 -20.93
C ARG A 290 2.91 -20.18 -19.40
N GLY A 291 1.88 -20.88 -18.89
CA GLY A 291 1.68 -21.07 -17.45
C GLY A 291 1.22 -19.81 -16.72
N ALA A 292 0.55 -18.89 -17.42
CA ALA A 292 -0.02 -17.67 -16.88
C ALA A 292 -1.50 -17.54 -17.27
N ALA A 293 -2.19 -16.56 -16.71
CA ALA A 293 -3.50 -16.12 -17.16
C ALA A 293 -3.42 -14.65 -17.56
N CYS A 294 -4.15 -14.29 -18.63
CA CYS A 294 -4.38 -12.90 -19.00
C CYS A 294 -5.88 -12.68 -19.17
N VAL A 295 -6.41 -11.67 -18.50
CA VAL A 295 -7.71 -11.08 -18.80
C VAL A 295 -7.46 -9.76 -19.53
N ALA A 296 -7.63 -9.77 -20.85
CA ALA A 296 -7.62 -8.54 -21.63
C ALA A 296 -8.96 -7.82 -21.45
N VAL A 297 -8.92 -6.57 -20.99
CA VAL A 297 -10.14 -5.81 -20.69
C VAL A 297 -10.64 -5.16 -21.99
N PRO A 298 -11.91 -5.41 -22.39
CA PRO A 298 -12.48 -4.80 -23.59
C PRO A 298 -12.45 -3.26 -23.53
N LYS A 299 -12.41 -2.59 -24.70
CA LYS A 299 -12.33 -1.12 -24.80
C LYS A 299 -13.48 -0.38 -24.10
N GLU A 300 -14.65 -0.99 -24.02
CA GLU A 300 -15.84 -0.39 -23.40
C GLU A 300 -15.97 -0.74 -21.91
N MET A 301 -15.04 -1.53 -21.39
CA MET A 301 -15.01 -1.94 -20.01
C MET A 301 -13.86 -1.24 -19.29
N VAL A 302 -14.06 -0.93 -18.01
CA VAL A 302 -12.99 -0.49 -17.13
C VAL A 302 -12.88 -1.45 -15.96
N ILE A 303 -11.66 -1.79 -15.58
CA ILE A 303 -11.37 -2.41 -14.29
C ILE A 303 -10.35 -1.55 -13.55
N GLY A 304 -10.67 -1.20 -12.33
CA GLY A 304 -9.81 -0.43 -11.43
C GLY A 304 -9.50 -1.22 -10.17
N ALA A 305 -8.34 -0.94 -9.58
CA ALA A 305 -8.03 -1.33 -8.22
C ALA A 305 -8.36 -0.16 -7.29
N GLU A 306 -8.98 -0.47 -6.17
CA GLU A 306 -9.34 0.47 -5.11
C GLU A 306 -8.83 -0.11 -3.78
N LEU A 307 -8.39 0.74 -2.87
CA LEU A 307 -7.87 0.36 -1.55
C LEU A 307 -9.00 0.38 -0.53
N ARG A 308 -9.11 -0.71 0.23
CA ARG A 308 -10.07 -0.84 1.32
C ARG A 308 -9.57 -0.12 2.57
N VAL A 309 -10.42 0.73 3.13
CA VAL A 309 -10.26 1.38 4.43
C VAL A 309 -11.54 1.17 5.25
N ARG A 310 -11.47 1.33 6.56
CA ARG A 310 -12.66 1.29 7.43
C ARG A 310 -13.04 2.70 7.82
N ALA A 311 -14.17 3.21 7.31
CA ALA A 311 -14.67 4.54 7.65
C ALA A 311 -16.01 4.43 8.41
N ASN A 312 -16.10 5.10 9.57
CA ASN A 312 -17.31 5.11 10.42
C ASN A 312 -17.88 3.71 10.68
N GLY A 313 -16.99 2.72 10.87
CA GLY A 313 -17.38 1.32 11.15
C GLY A 313 -17.76 0.48 9.93
N THR A 314 -17.66 1.03 8.71
CA THR A 314 -17.96 0.33 7.46
C THR A 314 -16.74 0.25 6.57
N ASP A 315 -16.63 -0.79 5.76
CA ASP A 315 -15.59 -0.85 4.74
C ASP A 315 -15.96 0.12 3.62
N GLN A 316 -14.98 0.92 3.23
CA GLN A 316 -15.06 1.95 2.21
C GLN A 316 -13.83 1.86 1.35
N TYR A 317 -13.91 2.45 0.16
CA TYR A 317 -12.87 2.25 -0.81
C TYR A 317 -12.47 3.54 -1.50
N VAL A 318 -11.17 3.66 -1.74
CA VAL A 318 -10.55 4.82 -2.36
C VAL A 318 -9.73 4.37 -3.57
N PRO A 319 -9.59 5.21 -4.61
CA PRO A 319 -8.72 4.89 -5.73
C PRO A 319 -7.27 4.66 -5.27
N VAL A 320 -6.49 3.94 -6.08
CA VAL A 320 -5.02 3.78 -5.94
C VAL A 320 -4.37 5.18 -5.82
N GLY A 321 -3.71 5.44 -4.69
CA GLY A 321 -3.08 6.75 -4.39
C GLY A 321 -4.03 7.79 -3.80
N GLY A 322 -5.30 7.42 -3.54
CA GLY A 322 -6.31 8.28 -2.96
C GLY A 322 -5.98 8.76 -1.55
N SER A 323 -6.54 9.91 -1.21
CA SER A 323 -6.34 10.63 0.04
C SER A 323 -7.56 10.53 0.97
N VAL A 324 -7.42 11.02 2.21
CA VAL A 324 -8.54 11.21 3.14
C VAL A 324 -9.63 12.08 2.52
N ASN A 325 -9.28 13.12 1.75
CA ASN A 325 -10.25 13.95 1.04
C ASN A 325 -11.06 13.16 0.01
N ASP A 326 -10.42 12.22 -0.71
CA ASP A 326 -11.11 11.39 -1.70
C ASP A 326 -12.12 10.45 -1.03
N LEU A 327 -11.76 9.87 0.13
CA LEU A 327 -12.67 9.08 0.96
C LEU A 327 -13.89 9.91 1.42
N LEU A 328 -13.63 11.10 1.98
CA LEU A 328 -14.72 11.94 2.49
C LEU A 328 -15.69 12.32 1.36
N ARG A 329 -15.16 12.66 0.19
CA ARG A 329 -15.97 12.98 -1.00
C ARG A 329 -16.74 11.79 -1.52
N SER A 330 -16.14 10.59 -1.56
CA SER A 330 -16.84 9.37 -1.99
C SER A 330 -18.01 9.02 -1.06
N MET A 331 -17.89 9.39 0.23
CA MET A 331 -18.97 9.26 1.22
C MET A 331 -19.94 10.44 1.27
N GLY A 332 -19.88 11.35 0.29
CA GLY A 332 -20.83 12.46 0.15
C GLY A 332 -20.57 13.66 1.06
N VAL A 333 -19.44 13.71 1.76
CA VAL A 333 -19.04 14.89 2.55
C VAL A 333 -18.64 16.02 1.61
N ARG A 334 -19.50 17.04 1.50
CA ARG A 334 -19.27 18.19 0.61
C ARG A 334 -18.24 19.17 1.17
N GLU A 335 -18.34 19.47 2.45
CA GLU A 335 -17.43 20.39 3.15
C GLU A 335 -16.44 19.60 4.01
N THR A 336 -15.38 19.07 3.38
CA THR A 336 -14.41 18.19 4.05
C THR A 336 -13.62 18.90 5.16
N ASN A 337 -13.52 20.23 5.15
CA ASN A 337 -12.91 20.98 6.25
C ASN A 337 -13.76 20.96 7.52
N ALA A 338 -15.09 20.84 7.41
CA ALA A 338 -15.99 20.85 8.57
C ALA A 338 -15.79 19.62 9.47
N VAL A 339 -15.28 18.52 8.92
CA VAL A 339 -15.07 17.27 9.68
C VAL A 339 -13.75 17.24 10.45
N LEU A 340 -12.84 18.20 10.22
CA LEU A 340 -11.50 18.20 10.86
C LEU A 340 -11.55 18.19 12.39
N ALA A 341 -12.58 18.82 12.97
CA ALA A 341 -12.75 18.92 14.42
C ALA A 341 -13.00 17.56 15.08
N THR A 342 -13.62 16.61 14.38
CA THR A 342 -13.97 15.27 14.88
C THR A 342 -13.17 14.14 14.22
N LEU A 343 -12.48 14.45 13.11
CA LEU A 343 -11.67 13.51 12.35
C LEU A 343 -10.63 12.81 13.25
N ALA A 344 -10.64 11.49 13.22
CA ALA A 344 -9.62 10.65 13.81
C ALA A 344 -9.21 9.57 12.80
N ILE A 345 -7.91 9.43 12.62
CA ILE A 345 -7.29 8.50 11.67
C ILE A 345 -6.38 7.58 12.46
N SER A 346 -6.46 6.28 12.19
CA SER A 346 -5.53 5.27 12.69
C SER A 346 -4.89 4.55 11.51
N ARG A 347 -3.56 4.44 11.55
CA ARG A 347 -2.75 3.83 10.49
C ARG A 347 -1.89 2.71 11.05
N TRP A 348 -1.67 1.68 10.23
CA TRP A 348 -0.80 0.56 10.61
C TRP A 348 0.62 1.03 10.94
N TYR A 349 1.18 0.45 11.99
CA TYR A 349 2.58 0.59 12.37
C TYR A 349 3.04 -0.68 13.08
N GLU A 350 3.95 -1.42 12.46
CA GLU A 350 4.45 -2.70 12.99
C GLU A 350 3.34 -3.71 13.35
N GLY A 351 2.31 -3.82 12.50
CA GLY A 351 1.25 -4.81 12.67
C GLY A 351 0.20 -4.43 13.73
N LYS A 352 0.03 -3.14 14.02
CA LYS A 352 -1.14 -2.63 14.77
C LYS A 352 -1.58 -1.27 14.26
N LEU A 353 -2.86 -0.95 14.42
CA LEU A 353 -3.37 0.40 14.18
C LEU A 353 -2.89 1.35 15.28
N VAL A 354 -2.39 2.51 14.85
CA VAL A 354 -1.83 3.56 15.70
C VAL A 354 -2.42 4.90 15.29
N PRO A 355 -2.85 5.76 16.24
CA PRO A 355 -3.42 7.06 15.91
C PRO A 355 -2.46 7.96 15.14
N VAL A 356 -3.01 8.74 14.22
CA VAL A 356 -2.33 9.82 13.50
C VAL A 356 -2.69 11.15 14.17
N GLU A 357 -1.68 11.88 14.62
CA GLU A 357 -1.83 13.22 15.17
C GLU A 357 -1.52 14.30 14.15
N PHE A 358 -2.37 15.31 14.12
CA PHE A 358 -2.33 16.46 13.23
C PHE A 358 -3.03 17.64 13.90
N ASP A 359 -2.75 18.87 13.45
CA ASP A 359 -3.50 20.05 13.89
C ASP A 359 -4.90 20.02 13.26
N ARG A 360 -5.96 20.00 14.10
CA ARG A 360 -7.36 19.97 13.64
C ARG A 360 -7.82 21.25 12.94
N ARG A 361 -6.99 22.29 12.92
CA ARG A 361 -7.22 23.53 12.17
C ARG A 361 -6.51 23.53 10.82
N ASP A 362 -5.64 22.55 10.57
CA ASP A 362 -4.88 22.43 9.34
C ASP A 362 -5.52 21.39 8.41
N ALA A 363 -6.02 21.86 7.27
CA ALA A 363 -6.62 21.02 6.23
C ALA A 363 -5.59 20.14 5.50
N ALA A 364 -4.28 20.31 5.72
CA ALA A 364 -3.23 19.52 5.08
C ALA A 364 -3.39 18.00 5.31
N VAL A 365 -3.96 17.60 6.46
CA VAL A 365 -4.26 16.19 6.76
C VAL A 365 -5.23 15.56 5.76
N LEU A 366 -6.10 16.35 5.11
CA LEU A 366 -7.03 15.83 4.11
C LEU A 366 -6.28 15.31 2.87
N GLY A 367 -5.07 15.80 2.62
CA GLY A 367 -4.19 15.28 1.58
C GLY A 367 -3.45 13.99 1.96
N LEU A 368 -3.65 13.45 3.18
CA LEU A 368 -2.98 12.23 3.63
C LEU A 368 -3.33 11.05 2.72
N VAL A 369 -2.33 10.55 2.01
CA VAL A 369 -2.47 9.40 1.10
C VAL A 369 -2.66 8.12 1.91
N LEU A 370 -3.73 7.41 1.59
CA LEU A 370 -4.15 6.17 2.23
C LEU A 370 -3.37 5.00 1.63
N MET A 371 -3.10 4.00 2.47
CA MET A 371 -2.32 2.81 2.09
C MET A 371 -3.09 1.50 2.24
N GLY A 372 -4.35 1.56 2.64
CA GLY A 372 -5.19 0.41 2.86
C GLY A 372 -5.14 -0.06 4.31
N GLY A 373 -6.29 -0.50 4.80
CA GLY A 373 -6.47 -1.01 6.15
C GLY A 373 -6.49 0.06 7.24
N GLU A 374 -6.40 1.35 6.92
CA GLU A 374 -6.62 2.42 7.89
C GLU A 374 -8.05 2.42 8.45
N GLU A 375 -8.19 2.94 9.67
CA GLU A 375 -9.47 3.21 10.31
C GLU A 375 -9.67 4.72 10.46
N ILE A 376 -10.78 5.22 9.95
CA ILE A 376 -11.10 6.65 9.87
C ILE A 376 -12.49 6.88 10.44
N ARG A 377 -12.64 7.89 11.28
CA ARG A 377 -13.94 8.26 11.86
C ARG A 377 -14.06 9.78 11.99
N TRP A 378 -15.26 10.32 11.87
CA TRP A 378 -15.56 11.74 12.09
C TRP A 378 -17.01 11.94 12.53
#